data_AF-A0A3M1DHA8-F1
#
_entry.id   AF-A0A3M1DHA8-F1
#
_cell.length_a   1.000
_cell.length_b   1.000
_cell.length_c   1.000
_cell.angle_alpha   90.00
_cell.angle_beta   90.00
_cell.angle_gamma   90.00
#
_symmetry.space_group_name_H-M   'P 1'
#
loop_
_entity.id
_entity.type
_entity.pdbx_description
1 polymer ?
#
loop_
_entity_poly.entity_id
_entity_poly.type
_entity_poly.pdbx_seq_one_letter_code
_entity_poly.pdbx_strand_id
1 'polypeptide(L)'
;MAYAFATFKKETMARAQMRDAPISFKQAIELARNLRGMMSDKAERYLENVIALRQPVPYTRFTEGAGHKRGIGAAKYPVKTAKAFKELLKAAVANAENQGLGTPLKIIHLLAQEGSRPLRPGRKRGTLMKRTSIEIVLAETDASRKQAKKPKPRSKAASPPPKARPSPGPAKAAQPRSPAKQPSTEKPVTVEQPQAQAQPEKPAPPRSAPGAEQKISGEEKTSKPKSKPETAASEEKTDEVKKDGR
;
A
#
# COMPACT_ATOMS: atom_id res chain seq x y z
N MET A 1 15.18 -20.59 3.03
CA MET A 1 13.82 -20.39 2.47
C MET A 1 13.84 -20.87 1.03
N ALA A 2 12.98 -21.83 0.69
CA ALA A 2 12.89 -22.37 -0.66
C ALA A 2 11.84 -21.60 -1.46
N TYR A 3 12.13 -21.39 -2.74
CA TYR A 3 11.19 -20.87 -3.73
C TYR A 3 10.60 -22.04 -4.49
N ALA A 4 9.33 -21.95 -4.89
CA ALA A 4 8.69 -22.96 -5.73
C ALA A 4 9.24 -22.92 -7.17
N PHE A 5 9.71 -21.77 -7.63
CA PHE A 5 10.33 -21.64 -8.93
C PHE A 5 11.76 -22.22 -8.95
N ALA A 6 11.91 -23.41 -9.54
CA ALA A 6 13.18 -24.15 -9.55
C ALA A 6 14.24 -23.57 -10.52
N THR A 7 13.83 -23.06 -11.69
CA THR A 7 14.74 -22.68 -12.79
C THR A 7 15.20 -21.22 -12.72
N PHE A 8 15.64 -20.78 -11.54
CA PHE A 8 16.04 -19.40 -11.29
C PHE A 8 17.45 -19.07 -11.83
N LYS A 9 17.55 -18.02 -12.65
CA LYS A 9 18.82 -17.48 -13.16
C LYS A 9 19.04 -16.05 -12.66
N LYS A 10 20.01 -15.86 -11.76
CA LYS A 10 20.28 -14.56 -11.10
C LYS A 10 20.63 -13.44 -12.09
N GLU A 11 21.26 -13.77 -13.21
CA GLU A 11 21.70 -12.78 -14.21
C GLU A 11 20.56 -12.19 -15.03
N THR A 12 19.43 -12.88 -15.12
CA THR A 12 18.33 -12.51 -16.04
C THR A 12 16.99 -12.38 -15.32
N MET A 13 16.92 -12.77 -14.05
CA MET A 13 15.68 -12.85 -13.30
C MET A 13 15.84 -12.27 -11.90
N ALA A 14 14.82 -11.53 -11.47
CA ALA A 14 14.65 -11.08 -10.10
C ALA A 14 13.48 -11.79 -9.45
N ARG A 15 13.58 -12.04 -8.14
CA ARG A 15 12.52 -12.69 -7.37
C ARG A 15 12.19 -11.89 -6.12
N ALA A 16 10.94 -12.00 -5.68
CA ALA A 16 10.50 -11.51 -4.39
C ALA A 16 9.44 -12.46 -3.82
N GLN A 17 9.31 -12.46 -2.49
CA GLN A 17 8.33 -13.25 -1.79
C GLN A 17 7.72 -12.43 -0.65
N MET A 18 6.44 -12.65 -0.39
CA MET A 18 5.74 -12.13 0.79
C MET A 18 5.14 -13.32 1.52
N ARG A 19 5.49 -13.51 2.80
CA ARG A 19 5.03 -14.66 3.59
C ARG A 19 3.90 -14.25 4.53
N ASP A 20 2.93 -15.15 4.68
CA ASP A 20 1.84 -15.03 5.65
C ASP A 20 1.06 -13.70 5.59
N ALA A 21 0.90 -13.15 4.39
CA ALA A 21 0.16 -11.92 4.18
C ALA A 21 -1.31 -12.11 4.59
N PRO A 22 -1.96 -11.14 5.28
CA PRO A 22 -3.31 -11.27 5.80
C PRO A 22 -4.38 -11.08 4.70
N ILE A 23 -4.28 -11.86 3.63
CA ILE A 23 -5.13 -11.82 2.44
C ILE A 23 -5.84 -13.17 2.23
N SER A 24 -6.83 -13.19 1.35
CA SER A 24 -7.58 -14.41 1.04
C SER A 24 -6.89 -15.21 -0.05
N PHE A 25 -6.57 -16.48 0.22
CA PHE A 25 -5.94 -17.40 -0.73
C PHE A 25 -6.70 -17.51 -2.06
N LYS A 26 -8.02 -17.73 -2.00
CA LYS A 26 -8.87 -17.82 -3.20
C LYS A 26 -8.75 -16.59 -4.12
N GLN A 27 -8.72 -15.39 -3.54
CA GLN A 27 -8.60 -14.15 -4.30
C GLN A 27 -7.19 -13.95 -4.86
N ALA A 28 -6.17 -14.36 -4.09
CA ALA A 28 -4.78 -14.29 -4.50
C ALA A 28 -4.50 -15.20 -5.71
N ILE A 29 -5.11 -16.39 -5.78
CA ILE A 29 -4.99 -17.29 -6.94
C ILE A 29 -5.54 -16.65 -8.21
N GLU A 30 -6.77 -16.12 -8.16
CA GLU A 30 -7.41 -15.52 -9.34
C GLU A 30 -6.63 -14.29 -9.82
N LEU A 31 -6.15 -13.47 -8.88
CA LEU A 31 -5.33 -12.31 -9.22
C LEU A 31 -3.96 -12.72 -9.80
N ALA A 32 -3.30 -13.71 -9.20
CA ALA A 32 -2.02 -14.24 -9.69
C ALA A 32 -2.13 -14.83 -11.10
N ARG A 33 -3.24 -15.53 -11.39
CA ARG A 33 -3.51 -16.07 -12.73
C ARG A 33 -3.59 -14.96 -13.77
N ASN A 34 -4.28 -13.87 -13.46
CA ASN A 34 -4.45 -12.76 -14.39
C ASN A 34 -3.18 -11.94 -14.62
N LEU A 35 -2.32 -11.80 -13.61
CA LEU A 35 -1.08 -11.04 -13.70
C LEU A 35 0.06 -11.81 -14.39
N ARG A 36 -0.02 -13.14 -14.42
CA ARG A 36 1.03 -13.99 -15.01
C ARG A 36 1.17 -13.67 -16.52
N GLY A 37 2.40 -13.42 -16.95
CA GLY A 37 2.73 -13.10 -18.34
C GLY A 37 2.61 -11.60 -18.71
N MET A 38 2.12 -10.75 -17.80
CA MET A 38 2.10 -9.30 -18.02
C MET A 38 3.50 -8.68 -17.85
N MET A 39 3.71 -7.52 -18.47
CA MET A 39 4.84 -6.64 -18.18
C MET A 39 4.63 -5.95 -16.83
N SER A 40 5.71 -5.67 -16.10
CA SER A 40 5.69 -4.99 -14.79
C SER A 40 4.81 -3.74 -14.81
N ASP A 41 5.01 -2.88 -15.80
CA ASP A 41 4.35 -1.57 -15.87
C ASP A 41 2.84 -1.72 -16.15
N LYS A 42 2.47 -2.71 -16.96
CA LYS A 42 1.07 -3.04 -17.23
C LYS A 42 0.41 -3.65 -16.02
N ALA A 43 1.13 -4.50 -15.28
CA ALA A 43 0.65 -5.12 -14.05
C ALA A 43 0.40 -4.07 -12.97
N GLU A 44 1.29 -3.08 -12.80
CA GLU A 44 1.09 -1.97 -11.87
C GLU A 44 -0.20 -1.18 -12.17
N ARG A 45 -0.37 -0.77 -13.43
CA ARG A 45 -1.57 -0.04 -13.88
C ARG A 45 -2.84 -0.87 -13.68
N TYR A 46 -2.79 -2.16 -13.98
CA TYR A 46 -3.92 -3.06 -13.76
C TYR A 46 -4.29 -3.14 -12.27
N LEU A 47 -3.30 -3.30 -11.39
CA LEU A 47 -3.52 -3.33 -9.94
C LEU A 47 -4.11 -2.02 -9.42
N GLU A 48 -3.65 -0.87 -9.92
CA GLU A 48 -4.21 0.44 -9.60
C GLU A 48 -5.68 0.56 -10.02
N ASN A 49 -6.01 0.09 -11.23
CA ASN A 49 -7.39 0.08 -11.70
C ASN A 49 -8.30 -0.83 -10.87
N VAL A 50 -7.79 -1.97 -10.39
CA VAL A 50 -8.52 -2.87 -9.49
C VAL A 50 -8.76 -2.21 -8.14
N ILE A 51 -7.75 -1.53 -7.58
CA ILE A 51 -7.86 -0.78 -6.32
C ILE A 51 -8.88 0.36 -6.45
N ALA A 52 -8.88 1.05 -7.60
CA ALA A 52 -9.82 2.11 -7.93
C ALA A 52 -11.21 1.60 -8.37
N LEU A 53 -11.47 0.29 -8.32
CA LEU A 53 -12.73 -0.36 -8.72
C LEU A 53 -13.13 -0.11 -10.19
N ARG A 54 -12.17 0.26 -11.05
CA ARG A 54 -12.39 0.52 -12.48
C ARG A 54 -12.35 -0.73 -13.32
N GLN A 55 -11.47 -1.66 -12.96
CA GLN A 55 -11.26 -2.91 -13.70
C GLN A 55 -11.48 -4.11 -12.77
N PRO A 56 -12.47 -4.97 -13.05
CA PRO A 56 -12.73 -6.14 -12.21
C PRO A 56 -11.74 -7.26 -12.55
N VAL A 57 -11.48 -8.10 -11.55
CA VAL A 57 -10.64 -9.30 -11.71
C VAL A 57 -11.57 -10.45 -12.09
N PRO A 58 -11.36 -11.13 -13.24
CA PRO A 58 -12.14 -12.31 -13.60
C PRO A 58 -11.83 -13.47 -12.65
N TYR A 59 -12.87 -14.18 -12.23
CA TYR A 59 -12.78 -15.36 -11.37
C TYR A 59 -13.11 -16.59 -12.22
N THR A 60 -12.21 -17.56 -12.22
CA THR A 60 -12.31 -18.77 -13.07
C THR A 60 -12.56 -20.03 -12.25
N ARG A 61 -11.90 -20.19 -11.10
CA ARG A 61 -12.01 -21.36 -10.22
C ARG A 61 -12.98 -21.10 -9.06
N PHE A 62 -12.91 -19.92 -8.46
CA PHE A 62 -13.67 -19.59 -7.23
C PHE A 62 -14.88 -18.68 -7.51
N THR A 63 -15.75 -19.11 -8.42
CA THR A 63 -16.88 -18.32 -8.93
C THR A 63 -18.06 -18.21 -7.95
N GLU A 64 -18.10 -19.02 -6.89
CA GLU A 64 -19.15 -18.99 -5.87
C GLU A 64 -19.32 -17.58 -5.27
N GLY A 65 -20.56 -17.06 -5.37
CA GLY A 65 -20.90 -15.70 -4.92
C GLY A 65 -20.17 -14.58 -5.66
N ALA A 66 -19.64 -14.83 -6.85
CA ALA A 66 -19.13 -13.79 -7.74
C ALA A 66 -20.27 -13.18 -8.55
N GLY A 67 -20.41 -11.85 -8.47
CA GLY A 67 -21.34 -11.14 -9.34
C GLY A 67 -20.86 -11.14 -10.79
N HIS A 68 -21.80 -11.21 -11.72
CA HIS A 68 -21.50 -11.05 -13.14
C HIS A 68 -21.13 -9.60 -13.46
N LYS A 69 -20.10 -9.41 -14.28
CA LYS A 69 -19.66 -8.13 -14.83
C LYS A 69 -19.73 -8.18 -16.35
N ARG A 70 -20.17 -7.06 -16.94
CA ARG A 70 -20.38 -6.92 -18.38
C ARG A 70 -19.09 -7.28 -19.14
N GLY A 71 -19.22 -8.20 -20.11
CA GLY A 71 -18.12 -8.64 -20.99
C GLY A 71 -17.11 -9.60 -20.37
N ILE A 72 -17.18 -9.90 -19.07
CA ILE A 72 -16.19 -10.73 -18.36
C ILE A 72 -16.84 -11.95 -17.69
N GLY A 73 -18.11 -11.85 -17.30
CA GLY A 73 -18.80 -12.89 -16.53
C GLY A 73 -18.49 -12.76 -15.03
N ALA A 74 -18.27 -13.87 -14.33
CA ALA A 74 -18.02 -13.89 -12.89
C ALA A 74 -16.73 -13.12 -12.52
N ALA A 75 -16.86 -12.00 -11.80
CA ALA A 75 -15.71 -11.18 -11.45
C ALA A 75 -15.91 -10.41 -10.13
N LYS A 76 -14.81 -10.15 -9.41
CA LYS A 76 -14.81 -9.40 -8.15
C LYS A 76 -13.71 -8.32 -8.15
N TYR A 77 -13.79 -7.40 -7.19
CA TYR A 77 -12.76 -6.37 -6.95
C TYR A 77 -12.00 -6.66 -5.63
N PRO A 78 -10.94 -7.47 -5.65
CA PRO A 78 -10.20 -7.83 -4.44
C PRO A 78 -9.21 -6.72 -4.02
N VAL A 79 -9.72 -5.62 -3.46
CA VAL A 79 -8.92 -4.43 -3.13
C VAL A 79 -7.75 -4.74 -2.18
N LYS A 80 -8.01 -5.49 -1.10
CA LYS A 80 -6.96 -5.82 -0.10
C LYS A 80 -5.84 -6.65 -0.72
N THR A 81 -6.21 -7.64 -1.53
CA THR A 81 -5.26 -8.51 -2.22
C THR A 81 -4.46 -7.72 -3.27
N ALA A 82 -5.11 -6.84 -4.04
CA ALA A 82 -4.45 -6.02 -5.04
C ALA A 82 -3.39 -5.09 -4.42
N LYS A 83 -3.65 -4.50 -3.24
CA LYS A 83 -2.66 -3.70 -2.50
C LYS A 83 -1.41 -4.53 -2.14
N ALA A 84 -1.59 -5.72 -1.58
CA ALA A 84 -0.47 -6.61 -1.24
C ALA A 84 0.35 -7.03 -2.47
N PHE A 85 -0.30 -7.31 -3.60
CA PHE A 85 0.40 -7.62 -4.86
C PHE A 85 1.15 -6.40 -5.42
N LYS A 86 0.61 -5.19 -5.27
CA LYS A 86 1.30 -3.96 -5.69
C LYS A 86 2.58 -3.73 -4.88
N GLU A 87 2.53 -3.94 -3.56
CA GLU A 87 3.70 -3.87 -2.69
C GLU A 87 4.75 -4.92 -3.06
N LEU A 88 4.33 -6.17 -3.31
CA LEU A 88 5.23 -7.24 -3.74
C LEU A 88 5.88 -6.95 -5.10
N LEU A 89 5.12 -6.41 -6.05
CA LEU A 89 5.63 -6.07 -7.38
C LEU A 89 6.69 -4.98 -7.30
N LYS A 90 6.45 -3.93 -6.50
CA LYS A 90 7.45 -2.87 -6.24
C LYS A 90 8.73 -3.42 -5.62
N ALA A 91 8.62 -4.32 -4.64
CA ALA A 91 9.77 -4.99 -4.06
C ALA A 91 10.54 -5.84 -5.09
N ALA A 92 9.83 -6.52 -5.99
CA ALA A 92 10.46 -7.29 -7.06
C ALA A 92 11.19 -6.41 -8.08
N VAL A 93 10.63 -5.25 -8.44
CA VAL A 93 11.28 -4.25 -9.31
C VAL A 93 12.51 -3.66 -8.64
N ALA A 94 12.42 -3.25 -7.38
CA ALA A 94 13.58 -2.76 -6.62
C ALA A 94 14.70 -3.81 -6.53
N ASN A 95 14.35 -5.09 -6.36
CA ASN A 95 15.33 -6.18 -6.40
C ASN A 95 15.97 -6.35 -7.78
N ALA A 96 15.23 -6.12 -8.85
CA ALA A 96 15.73 -6.19 -10.21
C ALA A 96 16.68 -5.03 -10.52
N GLU A 97 16.34 -3.81 -10.09
CA GLU A 97 17.20 -2.63 -10.19
C GLU A 97 18.50 -2.83 -9.42
N ASN A 98 18.44 -3.36 -8.20
CA ASN A 98 19.63 -3.72 -7.41
C ASN A 98 20.50 -4.78 -8.08
N GLN A 99 19.92 -5.65 -8.92
CA GLN A 99 20.65 -6.63 -9.71
C GLN A 99 21.15 -6.07 -11.05
N GLY A 100 20.81 -4.82 -11.38
CA GLY A 100 21.18 -4.18 -12.64
C GLY A 100 20.37 -4.66 -13.84
N LEU A 101 19.21 -5.28 -13.62
CA LEU A 101 18.34 -5.74 -14.70
C LEU A 101 17.63 -4.57 -15.38
N GLY A 102 17.58 -4.58 -16.70
CA GLY A 102 16.96 -3.54 -17.51
C GLY A 102 15.44 -3.69 -17.62
N THR A 103 14.70 -2.61 -17.32
CA THR A 103 13.29 -2.49 -17.66
C THR A 103 13.10 -2.40 -19.19
N PRO A 104 12.01 -2.95 -19.76
CA PRO A 104 10.86 -3.56 -19.11
C PRO A 104 11.05 -5.04 -18.67
N LEU A 105 10.45 -5.39 -17.53
CA LEU A 105 10.46 -6.74 -16.96
C LEU A 105 9.13 -7.45 -17.19
N LYS A 106 9.17 -8.77 -17.39
CA LYS A 106 7.98 -9.62 -17.56
C LYS A 106 7.80 -10.54 -16.36
N ILE A 107 6.55 -10.68 -15.90
CA ILE A 107 6.18 -11.64 -14.85
C ILE A 107 6.15 -13.04 -15.47
N ILE A 108 7.16 -13.86 -15.18
CA ILE A 108 7.21 -15.26 -15.64
C ILE A 108 6.48 -16.16 -14.65
N HIS A 109 6.79 -16.01 -13.37
CA HIS A 109 6.22 -16.83 -12.32
C HIS A 109 5.50 -15.96 -11.31
N LEU A 110 4.30 -16.39 -10.96
CA LEU A 110 3.50 -15.80 -9.89
C LEU A 110 2.67 -16.90 -9.26
N LEU A 111 2.91 -17.15 -7.99
CA LEU A 111 2.29 -18.23 -7.22
C LEU A 111 1.75 -17.67 -5.92
N ALA A 112 0.55 -18.11 -5.55
CA ALA A 112 -0.02 -17.93 -4.23
C ALA A 112 -0.16 -19.30 -3.56
N GLN A 113 0.28 -19.42 -2.33
CA GLN A 113 0.22 -20.63 -1.50
C GLN A 113 -0.50 -20.32 -0.19
N GLU A 114 -1.21 -21.30 0.37
CA GLU A 114 -1.77 -21.12 1.72
C GLU A 114 -0.65 -20.89 2.74
N GLY A 115 -0.81 -19.85 3.56
CA GLY A 115 0.12 -19.55 4.65
C GLY A 115 -0.28 -20.29 5.93
N SER A 116 0.40 -19.99 7.03
CA SER A 116 -0.01 -20.47 8.34
C SER A 116 -1.35 -19.87 8.74
N ARG A 117 -2.30 -20.73 9.13
CA ARG A 117 -3.68 -20.35 9.47
C ARG A 117 -3.94 -20.58 10.96
N PRO A 118 -3.36 -19.77 11.86
CA PRO A 118 -3.61 -19.91 13.28
C PRO A 118 -5.09 -19.65 13.59
N LEU A 119 -5.54 -20.22 14.71
CA LEU A 119 -6.89 -19.98 15.20
C LEU A 119 -7.06 -18.49 15.53
N ARG A 120 -8.18 -17.90 15.12
CA ARG A 120 -8.49 -16.52 15.47
C ARG A 120 -8.82 -16.46 16.97
N PRO A 121 -8.14 -15.61 17.75
CA PRO A 121 -8.47 -15.45 19.16
C PRO A 121 -9.87 -14.84 19.31
N GLY A 122 -10.61 -15.31 20.31
CA GLY A 122 -11.92 -14.74 20.67
C GLY A 122 -12.99 -15.79 21.00
N ARG A 123 -14.20 -15.29 21.29
CA ARG A 123 -15.35 -16.09 21.74
C ARG A 123 -15.82 -17.14 20.72
N LYS A 124 -15.74 -16.81 19.43
CA LYS A 124 -16.13 -17.71 18.33
C LYS A 124 -14.99 -18.69 18.05
N ARG A 125 -15.04 -19.86 18.70
CA ARG A 125 -14.08 -20.97 18.51
C ARG A 125 -14.17 -21.53 17.08
N GLY A 126 -13.05 -22.08 16.58
CA GLY A 126 -12.98 -22.77 15.29
C GLY A 126 -12.74 -21.91 14.03
N THR A 127 -12.69 -20.58 14.13
CA THR A 127 -12.41 -19.73 12.95
C THR A 127 -10.92 -19.59 12.71
N LEU A 128 -10.43 -20.04 11.55
CA LEU A 128 -9.02 -19.88 11.16
C LEU A 128 -8.77 -18.50 10.53
N MET A 129 -7.60 -17.92 10.82
CA MET A 129 -7.14 -16.74 10.11
C MET A 129 -6.86 -17.06 8.63
N LYS A 130 -7.10 -16.07 7.76
CA LYS A 130 -6.71 -16.15 6.35
C LYS A 130 -5.33 -15.53 6.21
N ARG A 131 -4.36 -16.37 5.84
CA ARG A 131 -3.02 -15.93 5.46
C ARG A 131 -2.60 -16.63 4.18
N THR A 132 -1.79 -15.95 3.38
CA THR A 132 -1.34 -16.44 2.08
C THR A 132 0.08 -15.97 1.85
N SER A 133 0.93 -16.88 1.39
CA SER A 133 2.27 -16.57 0.95
C SER A 133 2.26 -16.41 -0.57
N ILE A 134 2.94 -15.39 -1.08
CA ILE A 134 2.99 -15.08 -2.52
C ILE A 134 4.46 -15.05 -2.94
N GLU A 135 4.74 -15.64 -4.10
CA GLU A 135 6.03 -15.63 -4.76
C GLU A 135 5.89 -15.01 -6.15
N ILE A 136 6.80 -14.10 -6.50
CA ILE A 136 6.90 -13.51 -7.83
C ILE A 136 8.32 -13.66 -8.38
N VAL A 137 8.41 -13.97 -9.67
CA VAL A 137 9.67 -13.95 -10.43
C VAL A 137 9.46 -13.12 -11.69
N LEU A 138 10.29 -12.09 -11.80
CA LEU A 138 10.42 -11.22 -12.96
C LEU A 138 11.61 -11.67 -13.79
N ALA A 139 11.50 -11.55 -15.10
CA ALA A 139 12.62 -11.76 -15.99
C ALA A 139 12.73 -10.63 -17.00
N GLU A 140 13.95 -10.41 -17.46
CA GLU A 140 14.18 -9.56 -18.62
C GLU A 140 13.52 -10.15 -19.87
N THR A 141 13.04 -9.25 -20.72
CA THR A 141 12.53 -9.64 -22.03
C THR A 141 13.68 -9.67 -23.02
N ASP A 142 13.61 -10.53 -24.04
CA ASP A 142 14.65 -10.56 -25.09
C ASP A 142 14.79 -9.20 -25.80
N ALA A 143 13.71 -8.41 -25.82
CA ALA A 143 13.71 -7.04 -26.33
C ALA A 143 14.58 -6.11 -25.47
N SER A 144 14.44 -6.14 -24.14
CA SER A 144 15.27 -5.32 -23.24
C SER A 144 16.74 -5.76 -23.29
N ARG A 145 16.99 -7.07 -23.36
CA ARG A 145 18.35 -7.63 -23.52
C ARG A 145 19.03 -7.18 -24.81
N LYS A 146 18.30 -7.10 -25.93
CA LYS A 146 18.81 -6.59 -27.21
C LYS A 146 19.06 -5.08 -27.18
N GLN A 147 18.25 -4.31 -26.44
CA GLN A 147 18.47 -2.87 -26.29
C GLN A 147 19.67 -2.56 -25.40
N ALA A 148 19.88 -3.31 -24.33
CA ALA A 148 21.05 -3.15 -23.45
C ALA A 148 22.38 -3.47 -24.15
N LYS A 149 22.38 -4.42 -25.11
CA LYS A 149 23.57 -4.81 -25.88
C LYS A 149 23.89 -3.87 -27.06
N LYS A 150 22.94 -3.05 -27.51
CA LYS A 150 23.26 -2.02 -28.51
C LYS A 150 24.00 -0.89 -27.78
N PRO A 151 25.19 -0.47 -28.24
CA PRO A 151 25.82 0.72 -27.69
C PRO A 151 24.83 1.87 -27.85
N LYS A 152 24.50 2.56 -26.75
CA LYS A 152 23.69 3.78 -26.79
C LYS A 152 24.28 4.68 -27.89
N PRO A 153 23.50 5.18 -28.86
CA PRO A 153 24.02 6.16 -29.80
C PRO A 153 24.52 7.32 -28.94
N ARG A 154 25.84 7.58 -28.99
CA ARG A 154 26.44 8.74 -28.35
C ARG A 154 25.61 9.92 -28.82
N SER A 155 24.86 10.53 -27.89
CA SER A 155 24.22 11.82 -28.14
C SER A 155 25.31 12.73 -28.70
N LYS A 156 25.11 13.21 -29.92
CA LYS A 156 26.00 14.17 -30.58
C LYS A 156 26.33 15.25 -29.57
N ALA A 157 27.63 15.52 -29.42
CA ALA A 157 28.17 16.59 -28.61
C ALA A 157 27.33 17.85 -28.78
N ALA A 158 26.76 18.33 -27.68
CA ALA A 158 26.29 19.70 -27.60
C ALA A 158 27.53 20.58 -27.81
N SER A 159 27.57 21.24 -28.98
CA SER A 159 28.50 22.31 -29.31
C SER A 159 28.52 23.35 -28.17
N PRO A 160 29.71 23.87 -27.79
CA PRO A 160 29.80 24.89 -26.75
C PRO A 160 29.02 26.15 -27.15
N PRO A 161 28.41 26.89 -26.20
CA PRO A 161 27.64 28.08 -26.51
C PRO A 161 28.52 29.14 -27.20
N PRO A 162 28.00 29.88 -28.19
CA PRO A 162 28.78 30.88 -28.90
C PRO A 162 29.19 32.00 -27.94
N LYS A 163 30.50 32.28 -27.88
CA LYS A 163 31.08 33.41 -27.15
C LYS A 163 30.46 34.72 -27.65
N ALA A 164 29.95 35.54 -26.72
CA ALA A 164 29.48 36.88 -26.98
C ALA A 164 30.61 37.74 -27.58
N ARG A 165 30.31 38.46 -28.68
CA ARG A 165 31.17 39.49 -29.26
C ARG A 165 31.19 40.72 -28.33
N PRO A 166 32.34 41.39 -28.13
CA PRO A 166 32.37 42.68 -27.45
C PRO A 166 31.87 43.79 -28.39
N SER A 167 31.03 44.68 -27.88
CA SER A 167 30.60 45.91 -28.54
C SER A 167 31.76 46.90 -28.70
N PRO A 168 31.99 47.50 -29.88
CA PRO A 168 32.92 48.62 -30.01
C PRO A 168 32.24 49.90 -29.55
N GLY A 169 32.81 50.57 -28.54
CA GLY A 169 32.43 51.95 -28.20
C GLY A 169 33.10 52.95 -29.14
N PRO A 170 32.55 54.16 -29.30
CA PRO A 170 33.32 55.32 -29.74
C PRO A 170 33.57 56.30 -28.57
N ALA A 171 34.72 56.94 -28.66
CA ALA A 171 35.37 57.73 -27.62
C ALA A 171 35.03 59.23 -27.66
N LYS A 172 35.19 59.87 -26.48
CA LYS A 172 35.54 61.29 -26.18
C LYS A 172 34.49 62.36 -26.58
N ALA A 173 34.19 63.38 -25.77
CA ALA A 173 35.10 64.34 -25.12
C ALA A 173 34.40 65.28 -24.12
N ALA A 174 35.22 65.92 -23.26
CA ALA A 174 35.03 67.21 -22.56
C ALA A 174 34.28 67.24 -21.20
N GLN A 175 35.06 67.37 -20.11
CA GLN A 175 34.66 68.05 -18.86
C GLN A 175 34.93 69.57 -19.04
N PRO A 176 34.32 70.49 -18.25
CA PRO A 176 34.88 70.79 -16.92
C PRO A 176 33.89 71.23 -15.81
N ARG A 177 34.35 71.01 -14.56
CA ARG A 177 34.22 71.85 -13.34
C ARG A 177 32.88 71.96 -12.58
N SER A 178 32.93 71.43 -11.36
CA SER A 178 32.13 71.79 -10.16
C SER A 178 32.28 73.29 -9.79
N PRO A 179 31.36 73.89 -9.02
CA PRO A 179 31.40 73.73 -7.55
C PRO A 179 30.06 73.86 -6.75
N ALA A 180 30.08 73.25 -5.56
CA ALA A 180 29.51 73.70 -4.28
C ALA A 180 27.99 73.84 -4.00
N LYS A 181 27.61 73.21 -2.86
CA LYS A 181 26.90 73.77 -1.68
C LYS A 181 25.52 73.18 -1.32
N GLN A 182 25.46 72.50 -0.16
CA GLN A 182 24.26 72.26 0.66
C GLN A 182 23.88 73.53 1.45
N PRO A 183 22.63 73.67 1.93
CA PRO A 183 22.27 73.30 3.34
C PRO A 183 20.90 72.56 3.41
N SER A 184 20.62 71.56 4.25
CA SER A 184 20.56 71.43 5.73
C SER A 184 19.49 72.27 6.44
N THR A 185 18.39 71.63 6.87
CA THR A 185 17.56 71.84 8.10
C THR A 185 16.37 70.85 7.98
N GLU A 186 15.92 70.01 8.92
CA GLU A 186 16.19 69.71 10.33
C GLU A 186 15.66 68.27 10.61
N LYS A 187 16.14 67.65 11.69
CA LYS A 187 15.83 66.29 12.15
C LYS A 187 14.74 66.31 13.29
N PRO A 188 14.54 65.28 14.14
CA PRO A 188 13.85 63.98 13.97
C PRO A 188 12.94 63.63 15.21
N VAL A 189 12.77 62.32 15.54
CA VAL A 189 12.35 61.67 16.84
C VAL A 189 10.91 61.05 16.79
N THR A 190 10.72 59.72 16.65
CA THR A 190 10.78 58.59 17.66
C THR A 190 9.45 58.48 18.46
N VAL A 191 8.78 57.36 18.82
CA VAL A 191 9.01 55.90 18.84
C VAL A 191 7.72 55.17 19.33
N GLU A 192 7.66 53.85 19.07
CA GLU A 192 6.93 52.74 19.75
C GLU A 192 5.39 52.50 19.71
N GLN A 193 5.07 51.29 19.19
CA GLN A 193 4.24 50.16 19.67
C GLN A 193 3.02 50.37 20.61
N PRO A 194 2.01 49.47 20.51
CA PRO A 194 1.96 48.39 21.50
C PRO A 194 1.55 46.98 20.97
N GLN A 195 1.77 46.00 21.85
CA GLN A 195 1.75 44.54 21.67
C GLN A 195 0.38 43.86 21.86
N ALA A 196 0.21 42.74 21.13
CA ALA A 196 -0.28 41.39 21.50
C ALA A 196 -1.56 41.12 22.34
N GLN A 197 -2.41 40.21 21.81
CA GLN A 197 -3.09 39.02 22.43
C GLN A 197 -4.30 38.62 21.52
N ALA A 198 -4.78 37.39 21.31
CA ALA A 198 -4.36 35.98 21.44
C ALA A 198 -5.40 35.10 20.66
N GLN A 199 -4.91 34.05 19.98
CA GLN A 199 -5.48 32.80 19.38
C GLN A 199 -6.99 32.58 19.05
N PRO A 200 -7.30 31.77 17.98
CA PRO A 200 -8.53 30.98 17.88
C PRO A 200 -8.29 29.46 18.03
N GLU A 201 -9.00 28.80 18.96
CA GLU A 201 -9.06 27.34 19.13
C GLU A 201 -10.29 26.73 18.41
N LYS A 202 -10.14 25.48 17.94
CA LYS A 202 -11.21 24.44 17.78
C LYS A 202 -10.83 23.29 18.75
N PRO A 203 -11.69 22.31 19.18
CA PRO A 203 -12.99 21.85 18.64
C PRO A 203 -14.06 21.37 19.68
N ALA A 204 -15.25 20.95 19.18
CA ALA A 204 -16.14 19.83 19.63
C ALA A 204 -17.66 20.16 19.86
N PRO A 205 -18.60 19.29 19.41
CA PRO A 205 -20.04 19.27 19.79
C PRO A 205 -20.25 18.42 21.08
N PRO A 206 -21.41 18.31 21.79
CA PRO A 206 -22.83 18.40 21.37
C PRO A 206 -23.84 18.99 22.40
N ARG A 207 -25.16 19.01 22.08
CA ARG A 207 -26.38 18.84 22.94
C ARG A 207 -27.57 19.63 22.35
N SER A 208 -28.56 19.01 21.71
CA SER A 208 -29.78 18.41 22.31
C SER A 208 -30.62 19.41 23.13
N ALA A 209 -31.64 19.98 22.49
CA ALA A 209 -32.75 20.68 23.17
C ALA A 209 -33.98 19.75 23.26
N PRO A 210 -34.72 19.76 24.38
CA PRO A 210 -35.91 18.95 24.62
C PRO A 210 -37.22 19.71 24.36
N GLY A 211 -38.33 18.97 24.19
CA GLY A 211 -39.67 19.47 24.54
C GLY A 211 -40.74 19.38 23.45
N ALA A 212 -41.49 18.27 23.44
CA ALA A 212 -42.94 18.26 23.28
C ALA A 212 -43.49 16.89 23.70
N GLU A 213 -44.17 16.90 24.86
CA GLU A 213 -44.88 15.78 25.46
C GLU A 213 -46.12 15.39 24.63
N GLN A 214 -46.49 14.10 24.62
CA GLN A 214 -47.79 13.64 25.12
C GLN A 214 -47.87 12.10 25.23
N LYS A 215 -48.00 11.68 26.50
CA LYS A 215 -48.70 10.53 27.10
C LYS A 215 -49.21 9.42 26.17
N ILE A 216 -48.80 8.17 26.44
CA ILE A 216 -49.72 7.05 26.71
C ILE A 216 -49.06 6.07 27.72
N SER A 217 -49.89 5.66 28.67
CA SER A 217 -49.76 4.78 29.84
C SER A 217 -49.19 3.36 29.64
N GLY A 218 -48.68 2.76 30.72
CA GLY A 218 -48.92 1.33 30.97
C GLY A 218 -47.78 0.50 31.62
N GLU A 219 -47.77 0.50 32.96
CA GLU A 219 -47.43 -0.61 33.88
C GLU A 219 -46.00 -1.20 33.97
N GLU A 220 -45.38 -0.93 35.12
CA GLU A 220 -44.39 -1.76 35.81
C GLU A 220 -44.99 -3.06 36.34
N LYS A 221 -44.25 -4.17 36.23
CA LYS A 221 -44.19 -5.22 37.26
C LYS A 221 -42.78 -5.82 37.36
N THR A 222 -42.13 -5.54 38.49
CA THR A 222 -41.47 -6.48 39.45
C THR A 222 -41.26 -7.92 38.96
N SER A 223 -40.15 -8.65 39.17
CA SER A 223 -39.38 -8.87 40.41
C SER A 223 -38.20 -9.83 40.12
N LYS A 224 -37.13 -9.73 40.90
CA LYS A 224 -35.92 -10.59 40.91
C LYS A 224 -36.13 -11.82 41.86
N PRO A 225 -35.10 -12.62 42.20
CA PRO A 225 -34.85 -14.02 41.79
C PRO A 225 -35.02 -15.09 42.91
N LYS A 226 -34.95 -16.39 42.59
CA LYS A 226 -34.76 -17.56 43.48
C LYS A 226 -34.57 -18.80 42.57
N SER A 227 -33.82 -19.88 42.84
CA SER A 227 -32.97 -20.38 43.93
C SER A 227 -32.38 -21.74 43.47
N LYS A 228 -31.16 -22.09 43.88
CA LYS A 228 -30.64 -23.48 43.89
C LYS A 228 -31.34 -24.31 45.00
N PRO A 229 -31.32 -25.65 44.92
CA PRO A 229 -30.40 -26.48 45.74
C PRO A 229 -29.72 -27.59 44.88
N GLU A 230 -28.47 -28.01 45.04
CA GLU A 230 -27.77 -28.77 46.11
C GLU A 230 -28.36 -30.15 46.47
N THR A 231 -27.48 -31.17 46.38
CA THR A 231 -27.47 -32.59 46.88
C THR A 231 -27.15 -33.58 45.74
N ALA A 232 -26.35 -34.66 45.85
CA ALA A 232 -25.39 -35.24 46.80
C ALA A 232 -24.58 -36.30 45.99
N ALA A 233 -23.24 -36.35 46.07
CA ALA A 233 -22.44 -37.31 46.85
C ALA A 233 -22.64 -38.81 46.54
N SER A 234 -21.60 -39.43 45.94
CA SER A 234 -21.07 -40.80 46.16
C SER A 234 -19.87 -40.98 45.20
N GLU A 235 -18.59 -40.82 45.61
CA GLU A 235 -17.73 -41.79 46.33
C GLU A 235 -17.84 -43.21 45.75
N GLU A 236 -16.86 -43.63 44.95
CA GLU A 236 -15.66 -44.43 45.31
C GLU A 236 -15.79 -45.86 44.74
N LYS A 237 -14.91 -46.25 43.82
CA LYS A 237 -14.08 -47.46 43.98
C LYS A 237 -12.98 -47.55 42.93
N THR A 238 -11.77 -47.44 43.44
CA THR A 238 -10.54 -48.02 42.91
C THR A 238 -10.69 -49.52 42.66
N ASP A 239 -10.06 -50.04 41.61
CA ASP A 239 -9.39 -51.35 41.68
C ASP A 239 -8.28 -51.43 40.61
N GLU A 240 -7.04 -51.30 41.08
CA GLU A 240 -5.84 -51.79 40.41
C GLU A 240 -5.84 -53.32 40.45
N VAL A 241 -5.69 -54.00 39.31
CA VAL A 241 -5.10 -55.34 39.27
C VAL A 241 -4.08 -55.46 38.13
N LYS A 242 -2.84 -55.13 38.51
CA LYS A 242 -1.60 -55.89 38.30
C LYS A 242 -1.63 -57.14 37.38
N LYS A 243 -0.71 -57.09 36.41
CA LYS A 243 0.36 -58.07 36.12
C LYS A 243 0.10 -59.36 35.30
N ASP A 244 1.17 -59.62 34.54
CA ASP A 244 1.67 -60.89 33.97
C ASP A 244 0.97 -61.34 32.66
N GLY A 245 1.64 -61.62 31.55
CA GLY A 245 3.06 -61.81 31.25
C GLY A 245 3.18 -62.86 30.14
N ARG A 246 3.70 -62.47 28.97
CA ARG A 246 4.52 -63.25 28.02
C ARG A 246 4.76 -62.44 26.75
#